data_AF-A0A202CB57-F1
#
_entry.id   AF-A0A202CB57-F1
#
_cell.length_a   1.000
_cell.length_b   1.000
_cell.length_c   1.000
_cell.angle_alpha   90.00
_cell.angle_beta   90.00
_cell.angle_gamma   90.00
#
_symmetry.space_group_name_H-M   'P 1'
#
loop_
_entity.id
_entity.type
_entity.pdbx_description
1 polymer ?
#
loop_
_entity_poly.entity_id
_entity_poly.type
_entity_poly.pdbx_seq_one_letter_code
_entity_poly.pdbx_strand_id
1 'polypeptide(L)'
;METNFNTIEVTQKIENILNQLAKKDYVDNIGNKKWTKYIIQKLSELGKSYDFLPCPCPDNFNAAWLYDLTWYKNNDEGYLSEIPFIMESEWSYGYDDIRYDFEKLLQSDAKLKLMICCHKNGEDDIRYFEEYFPKAIKSYIQQSLNCVYMIAVLKDFDEFEFKYYYYNANGETINMK
;
A
#
# COMPACT_ATOMS: atom_id res chain seq x y z
N MET A 1 2.32 19.68 -16.57
CA MET A 1 2.64 18.33 -17.06
C MET A 1 1.74 17.37 -16.30
N GLU A 2 0.83 16.70 -16.98
CA GLU A 2 0.03 15.64 -16.35
C GLU A 2 0.96 14.48 -16.01
N THR A 3 0.90 14.06 -14.75
CA THR A 3 1.66 12.92 -14.23
C THR A 3 1.12 11.65 -14.87
N ASN A 4 1.99 10.84 -15.45
CA ASN A 4 1.64 9.57 -16.13
C ASN A 4 1.20 8.46 -15.13
N PHE A 5 0.83 8.85 -13.90
CA PHE A 5 0.42 7.96 -12.83
C PHE A 5 -1.06 7.62 -12.99
N ASN A 6 -1.33 6.55 -13.73
CA ASN A 6 -2.66 5.97 -13.82
C ASN A 6 -2.85 4.95 -12.69
N THR A 7 -3.68 5.30 -11.70
CA THR A 7 -3.89 4.47 -10.51
C THR A 7 -4.33 3.04 -10.86
N ILE A 8 -5.19 2.85 -11.87
CA ILE A 8 -5.68 1.52 -12.27
C ILE A 8 -4.56 0.66 -12.82
N GLU A 9 -3.73 1.22 -13.71
CA GLU A 9 -2.60 0.49 -14.27
C GLU A 9 -1.57 0.14 -13.18
N VAL A 10 -1.29 1.08 -12.28
CA VAL A 10 -0.33 0.90 -11.20
C VAL A 10 -0.80 -0.18 -10.22
N THR A 11 -2.08 -0.19 -9.83
CA THR A 11 -2.61 -1.22 -8.92
C THR A 11 -2.51 -2.61 -9.55
N GLN A 12 -2.85 -2.76 -10.84
CA GLN A 12 -2.68 -4.04 -11.56
C GLN A 12 -1.23 -4.52 -11.58
N LYS A 13 -0.25 -3.62 -11.75
CA LYS A 13 1.18 -3.99 -11.68
C LYS A 13 1.58 -4.41 -10.27
N ILE A 14 1.08 -3.74 -9.24
CA ILE A 14 1.30 -4.10 -7.83
C ILE A 14 0.74 -5.49 -7.53
N GLU A 15 -0.50 -5.78 -7.93
CA GLU A 15 -1.12 -7.11 -7.75
C GLU A 15 -0.25 -8.22 -8.33
N ASN A 16 0.23 -8.02 -9.57
CA ASN A 16 1.08 -8.98 -10.25
C ASN A 16 2.40 -9.22 -9.50
N ILE A 17 3.03 -8.17 -8.97
CA ILE A 17 4.27 -8.28 -8.16
C ILE A 17 4.01 -9.07 -6.88
N LEU A 18 2.94 -8.75 -6.16
CA LEU A 18 2.61 -9.39 -4.87
C LEU A 18 2.20 -10.86 -5.05
N ASN A 19 1.43 -11.18 -6.10
CA ASN A 19 1.08 -12.57 -6.41
C ASN A 19 2.30 -13.39 -6.88
N GLN A 20 3.25 -12.78 -7.59
CA GLN A 20 4.52 -13.45 -7.91
C GLN A 20 5.35 -13.73 -6.65
N LEU A 21 5.35 -12.81 -5.68
CA LEU A 21 6.04 -12.99 -4.40
C LEU A 21 5.42 -14.15 -3.61
N ALA A 22 4.11 -14.15 -3.40
CA ALA A 22 3.41 -15.21 -2.67
C ALA A 22 3.77 -16.60 -3.23
N LYS A 23 3.76 -16.75 -4.57
CA LYS A 23 4.14 -18.00 -5.25
C LYS A 23 5.57 -18.45 -4.99
N LYS A 24 6.52 -17.50 -5.00
CA LYS A 24 7.94 -17.81 -4.78
C LYS A 24 8.21 -18.18 -3.33
N ASP A 25 7.57 -17.48 -2.40
CA ASP A 25 7.91 -17.58 -0.99
C ASP A 25 7.34 -18.84 -0.34
N TYR A 26 6.24 -19.39 -0.88
CA TYR A 26 5.83 -20.76 -0.54
C TYR A 26 6.92 -21.79 -0.76
N VAL A 27 7.83 -21.53 -1.69
CA VAL A 27 8.96 -22.41 -1.98
C VAL A 27 10.14 -22.16 -1.03
N ASP A 28 10.34 -20.91 -0.59
CA ASP A 28 11.59 -20.46 0.06
C ASP A 28 11.46 -20.08 1.57
N ASN A 29 10.25 -20.04 2.15
CA ASN A 29 9.94 -19.65 3.55
C ASN A 29 10.75 -18.46 4.08
N ILE A 30 10.62 -17.34 3.39
CA ILE A 30 11.44 -16.15 3.62
C ILE A 30 10.79 -15.32 4.74
N GLY A 31 11.47 -15.06 5.86
CA GLY A 31 10.84 -14.36 7.00
C GLY A 31 10.44 -12.89 6.73
N ASN A 32 9.58 -12.33 7.58
CA ASN A 32 8.89 -11.02 7.44
C ASN A 32 9.79 -9.87 6.96
N LYS A 33 10.97 -9.67 7.56
CA LYS A 33 11.90 -8.58 7.15
C LYS A 33 12.37 -8.71 5.71
N LYS A 34 12.47 -9.94 5.19
CA LYS A 34 12.87 -10.20 3.80
C LYS A 34 11.71 -9.91 2.84
N TRP A 35 10.46 -10.18 3.24
CA TRP A 35 9.26 -9.82 2.47
C TRP A 35 9.19 -8.31 2.26
N THR A 36 9.15 -7.54 3.35
CA THR A 36 9.09 -6.07 3.27
C THR A 36 10.22 -5.53 2.41
N LYS A 37 11.47 -6.01 2.59
CA LYS A 37 12.60 -5.57 1.77
C LYS A 37 12.43 -5.90 0.28
N TYR A 38 11.96 -7.10 -0.06
CA TYR A 38 11.73 -7.49 -1.45
C TYR A 38 10.62 -6.66 -2.10
N ILE A 39 9.51 -6.47 -1.39
CA ILE A 39 8.38 -5.66 -1.87
C ILE A 39 8.84 -4.22 -2.07
N ILE A 40 9.51 -3.62 -1.09
CA ILE A 40 10.07 -2.27 -1.20
C ILE A 40 10.96 -2.16 -2.43
N GLN A 41 11.84 -3.14 -2.68
CA GLN A 41 12.69 -3.14 -3.86
C GLN A 41 11.88 -3.14 -5.16
N LYS A 42 10.93 -4.09 -5.31
CA LYS A 42 10.15 -4.23 -6.55
C LYS A 42 9.24 -3.03 -6.80
N LEU A 43 8.61 -2.51 -5.75
CA LEU A 43 7.78 -1.32 -5.85
C LEU A 43 8.63 -0.07 -6.08
N SER A 44 9.86 0.01 -5.57
CA SER A 44 10.80 1.09 -5.90
C SER A 44 11.20 1.07 -7.38
N GLU A 45 11.49 -0.11 -7.94
CA GLU A 45 11.74 -0.30 -9.37
C GLU A 45 10.53 0.15 -10.21
N LEU A 46 9.32 -0.20 -9.77
CA LEU A 46 8.07 0.24 -10.40
C LEU A 46 7.91 1.76 -10.36
N GLY A 47 8.06 2.40 -9.20
CA GLY A 47 7.95 3.86 -9.05
C GLY A 47 8.94 4.62 -9.93
N LYS A 48 10.19 4.15 -10.02
CA LYS A 48 11.21 4.69 -10.92
C LYS A 48 10.78 4.64 -12.39
N SER A 49 10.03 3.60 -12.81
CA SER A 49 9.52 3.51 -14.19
C SER A 49 8.43 4.53 -14.53
N TYR A 50 7.86 5.19 -13.52
CA TYR A 50 6.90 6.29 -13.65
C TYR A 50 7.52 7.67 -13.30
N ASP A 51 8.85 7.77 -13.32
CA ASP A 51 9.61 8.99 -12.98
C ASP A 51 9.41 9.49 -11.53
N PHE A 52 9.16 8.57 -10.60
CA PHE A 52 9.13 8.88 -9.17
C PHE A 52 10.39 8.39 -8.45
N LEU A 53 10.81 9.15 -7.44
CA LEU A 53 11.85 8.76 -6.51
C LEU A 53 11.24 7.91 -5.39
N PRO A 54 11.79 6.74 -5.04
CA PRO A 54 11.36 5.98 -3.88
C PRO A 54 12.03 6.50 -2.60
N CYS A 55 11.37 6.35 -1.46
CA CYS A 55 11.91 6.55 -0.13
C CYS A 55 11.38 5.43 0.80
N PRO A 56 12.22 4.58 1.41
CA PRO A 56 13.67 4.64 1.43
C PRO A 56 14.30 4.35 0.06
N CYS A 57 15.48 4.91 -0.17
CA CYS A 57 16.27 4.61 -1.37
C CYS A 57 17.68 4.17 -0.95
N PRO A 58 18.04 2.90 -1.18
CA PRO A 58 19.37 2.40 -0.84
C PRO A 58 20.49 3.14 -1.57
N ASP A 59 20.22 3.58 -2.81
CA ASP A 59 21.21 4.21 -3.69
C ASP A 59 21.71 5.56 -3.16
N ASN A 60 20.90 6.26 -2.35
CA ASN A 60 21.22 7.57 -1.79
C ASN A 60 21.22 7.59 -0.25
N PHE A 61 21.12 6.43 0.40
CA PHE A 61 21.08 6.26 1.86
C PHE A 61 19.95 7.03 2.57
N ASN A 62 18.89 7.43 1.86
CA ASN A 62 17.74 8.04 2.50
C ASN A 62 16.98 6.99 3.30
N ALA A 63 16.88 7.23 4.61
CA ALA A 63 16.01 6.47 5.50
C ALA A 63 14.55 6.66 5.10
N ALA A 64 13.71 5.67 5.44
CA ALA A 64 12.27 5.76 5.26
C ALA A 64 11.72 7.00 5.99
N TRP A 65 10.63 7.55 5.47
CA TRP A 65 9.86 8.58 6.17
C TRP A 65 8.96 7.91 7.21
N LEU A 66 7.70 8.34 7.33
CA LEU A 66 6.73 7.68 8.19
C LEU A 66 6.36 6.28 7.69
N TYR A 67 6.32 6.12 6.36
CA TYR A 67 5.84 4.92 5.66
C TYR A 67 6.99 3.98 5.29
N ASP A 68 6.72 2.66 5.25
CA ASP A 68 7.64 1.66 4.70
C ASP A 68 8.13 2.02 3.30
N LEU A 69 7.27 2.59 2.45
CA LEU A 69 7.65 3.12 1.14
C LEU A 69 6.80 4.34 0.74
N THR A 70 7.48 5.38 0.26
CA THR A 70 6.90 6.58 -0.36
C THR A 70 7.44 6.70 -1.78
N TRP A 71 6.58 6.97 -2.76
CA TRP A 71 7.01 7.52 -4.05
C TRP A 71 6.79 9.01 -4.03
N TYR A 72 7.77 9.78 -4.49
CA TYR A 72 7.67 11.23 -4.49
C TYR A 72 8.36 11.85 -5.70
N LYS A 73 8.05 13.12 -5.96
CA LYS A 73 8.70 13.93 -6.98
C LYS A 73 9.00 15.31 -6.43
N ASN A 74 10.16 15.85 -6.80
CA ASN A 74 10.49 17.24 -6.58
C ASN A 74 10.30 18.02 -7.90
N ASN A 75 9.95 19.30 -7.80
CA ASN A 75 9.98 20.21 -8.94
C ASN A 75 11.43 20.57 -9.32
N ASP A 76 11.60 21.32 -10.40
CA ASP A 76 12.91 21.70 -10.94
C ASP A 76 13.73 22.58 -9.96
N GLU A 77 13.08 23.20 -8.98
CA GLU A 77 13.70 23.99 -7.91
C GLU A 77 14.11 23.14 -6.69
N GLY A 78 13.81 21.84 -6.70
CA GLY A 78 14.16 20.89 -5.65
C GLY A 78 13.14 20.77 -4.51
N TYR A 79 11.97 21.41 -4.61
CA TYR A 79 10.90 21.30 -3.61
C TYR A 79 9.98 20.11 -3.90
N LEU A 80 9.53 19.43 -2.85
CA LEU A 80 8.55 18.35 -2.94
C LEU A 80 7.27 18.85 -3.63
N SER A 81 6.92 18.24 -4.76
CA SER A 81 5.79 18.64 -5.59
C SER A 81 4.67 17.60 -5.65
N GLU A 82 4.98 16.32 -5.41
CA GLU A 82 3.98 15.25 -5.47
C GLU A 82 4.38 14.03 -4.63
N ILE A 83 3.39 13.40 -4.00
CA ILE A 83 3.47 12.05 -3.42
C ILE A 83 2.30 11.23 -4.00
N PRO A 84 2.47 10.50 -5.12
CA PRO A 84 1.37 9.73 -5.70
C PRO A 84 1.05 8.45 -4.92
N PHE A 85 2.02 7.88 -4.20
CA PHE A 85 1.93 6.54 -3.64
C PHE A 85 2.63 6.42 -2.29
N ILE A 86 1.97 5.75 -1.36
CA ILE A 86 2.55 5.30 -0.09
C ILE A 86 2.15 3.85 0.21
N MET A 87 2.97 3.16 1.00
CA MET A 87 2.73 1.78 1.43
C MET A 87 3.17 1.55 2.87
N GLU A 88 2.39 0.72 3.57
CA GLU A 88 2.75 0.07 4.83
C GLU A 88 2.56 -1.44 4.73
N SER A 89 3.41 -2.20 5.42
CA SER A 89 3.32 -3.65 5.53
C SER A 89 3.35 -4.13 6.98
N GLU A 90 2.34 -4.91 7.40
CA GLU A 90 2.29 -5.53 8.72
C GLU A 90 2.05 -7.04 8.61
N TRP A 91 2.99 -7.82 9.11
CA TRP A 91 3.01 -9.29 9.03
C TRP A 91 2.65 -9.97 10.35
N SER A 92 2.27 -9.19 11.37
CA SER A 92 1.69 -9.72 12.60
C SER A 92 0.25 -10.13 12.36
N TYR A 93 -0.23 -11.09 13.16
CA TYR A 93 -1.64 -11.45 13.21
C TYR A 93 -2.43 -10.58 14.21
N GLY A 94 -1.80 -9.56 14.78
CA GLY A 94 -2.39 -8.67 15.77
C GLY A 94 -3.20 -7.56 15.10
N TYR A 95 -4.49 -7.50 15.42
CA TYR A 95 -5.37 -6.45 14.90
C TYR A 95 -4.91 -5.04 15.24
N ASP A 96 -4.33 -4.83 16.43
CA ASP A 96 -3.84 -3.51 16.82
C ASP A 96 -2.63 -3.08 16.00
N ASP A 97 -1.70 -3.97 15.69
CA ASP A 97 -0.52 -3.64 14.89
C ASP A 97 -0.94 -3.18 13.48
N ILE A 98 -1.82 -3.96 12.85
CA ILE A 98 -2.43 -3.64 11.54
C ILE A 98 -3.19 -2.32 11.59
N ARG A 99 -3.98 -2.11 12.65
CA ARG A 99 -4.74 -0.87 12.86
C ARG A 99 -3.81 0.34 12.92
N TYR A 100 -2.74 0.26 13.71
CA TYR A 100 -1.78 1.36 13.87
C TYR A 100 -1.08 1.70 12.54
N ASP A 101 -0.68 0.71 11.76
CA ASP A 101 -0.05 0.95 10.46
C ASP A 101 -1.04 1.49 9.43
N PHE A 102 -2.27 0.97 9.40
CA PHE A 102 -3.31 1.47 8.50
C PHE A 102 -3.69 2.92 8.80
N GLU A 103 -3.77 3.31 10.08
CA GLU A 103 -4.09 4.68 10.48
C GLU A 103 -3.03 5.69 9.98
N LYS A 104 -1.77 5.27 9.76
CA LYS A 104 -0.77 6.12 9.12
C LYS A 104 -1.14 6.45 7.67
N LEU A 105 -1.73 5.50 6.94
CA LEU A 105 -2.16 5.70 5.55
C LEU A 105 -3.33 6.70 5.46
N LEU A 106 -4.24 6.69 6.45
CA LEU A 106 -5.41 7.58 6.48
C LEU A 106 -5.00 9.06 6.37
N GLN A 107 -4.02 9.48 7.17
CA GLN A 107 -3.55 10.87 7.24
C GLN A 107 -2.75 11.37 6.02
N SER A 108 -2.45 10.50 5.06
CA SER A 108 -1.73 10.89 3.85
C SER A 108 -2.60 11.61 2.82
N ASP A 109 -1.98 12.48 2.03
CA ASP A 109 -2.54 13.11 0.84
C ASP A 109 -2.27 12.33 -0.47
N ALA A 110 -1.62 11.16 -0.38
CA ALA A 110 -1.32 10.34 -1.54
C ALA A 110 -2.57 9.85 -2.30
N LYS A 111 -2.45 9.77 -3.62
CA LYS A 111 -3.50 9.29 -4.53
C LYS A 111 -3.76 7.79 -4.37
N LEU A 112 -2.70 6.99 -4.21
CA LEU A 112 -2.78 5.55 -3.98
C LEU A 112 -2.12 5.19 -2.65
N LYS A 113 -2.85 4.47 -1.81
CA LYS A 113 -2.43 4.07 -0.47
C LYS A 113 -2.52 2.55 -0.37
N LEU A 114 -1.40 1.88 -0.15
CA LEU A 114 -1.34 0.43 -0.10
C LEU A 114 -1.13 -0.06 1.34
N MET A 115 -2.07 -0.85 1.85
CA MET A 115 -1.86 -1.66 3.05
C MET A 115 -1.55 -3.09 2.62
N ILE A 116 -0.45 -3.65 3.10
CA ILE A 116 -0.13 -5.06 2.96
C ILE A 116 -0.23 -5.71 4.33
N CYS A 117 -1.05 -6.73 4.48
CA CYS A 117 -1.13 -7.45 5.76
C CYS A 117 -1.42 -8.93 5.58
N CYS A 118 -1.47 -9.68 6.69
CA CYS A 118 -1.80 -11.10 6.68
C CYS A 118 -2.79 -11.48 7.77
N HIS A 119 -3.52 -12.58 7.56
CA HIS A 119 -4.32 -13.22 8.60
C HIS A 119 -4.37 -14.75 8.45
N LYS A 120 -4.84 -15.44 9.50
CA LYS A 120 -4.82 -16.92 9.59
C LYS A 120 -5.95 -17.59 8.81
N ASN A 121 -6.59 -16.85 7.90
CA ASN A 121 -7.77 -17.27 7.16
C ASN A 121 -8.96 -17.77 8.02
N GLY A 122 -9.08 -17.31 9.27
CA GLY A 122 -10.24 -17.59 10.12
C GLY A 122 -11.43 -16.69 9.80
N GLU A 123 -12.66 -17.16 10.04
CA GLU A 123 -13.88 -16.36 9.81
C GLU A 123 -13.88 -15.03 10.60
N ASP A 124 -13.38 -15.06 11.84
CA ASP A 124 -13.27 -13.87 12.67
C ASP A 124 -12.25 -12.86 12.13
N ASP A 125 -11.14 -13.34 11.56
CA ASP A 125 -10.15 -12.48 10.90
C ASP A 125 -10.80 -11.79 9.70
N ILE A 126 -11.39 -12.58 8.79
CA ILE A 126 -12.02 -12.07 7.56
C ILE A 126 -13.06 -11.01 7.91
N ARG A 127 -13.93 -11.31 8.87
CA ARG A 127 -14.95 -10.36 9.35
C ARG A 127 -14.34 -9.09 9.91
N TYR A 128 -13.26 -9.19 10.69
CA TYR A 128 -12.55 -8.03 11.21
C TYR A 128 -12.06 -7.13 10.06
N PHE A 129 -11.36 -7.67 9.06
CA PHE A 129 -10.83 -6.86 7.95
C PHE A 129 -11.93 -6.27 7.07
N GLU A 130 -13.00 -7.02 6.81
CA GLU A 130 -14.17 -6.55 6.05
C GLU A 130 -14.90 -5.40 6.74
N GLU A 131 -14.92 -5.41 8.07
CA GLU A 131 -15.55 -4.33 8.83
C GLU A 131 -14.62 -3.15 9.09
N TYR A 132 -13.36 -3.41 9.45
CA TYR A 132 -12.45 -2.38 9.96
C TYR A 132 -12.06 -1.37 8.89
N PHE A 133 -11.47 -1.81 7.77
CA PHE A 133 -10.96 -0.87 6.75
C PHE A 133 -12.01 0.10 6.21
N PRO A 134 -13.19 -0.35 5.73
CA PRO A 134 -14.18 0.60 5.20
C PRO A 134 -14.75 1.51 6.29
N LYS A 135 -14.91 1.03 7.53
CA LYS A 135 -15.35 1.89 8.65
C LYS A 135 -14.27 2.93 8.99
N ALA A 136 -13.01 2.53 9.10
CA ALA A 136 -11.89 3.41 9.40
C ALA A 136 -11.72 4.50 8.33
N ILE A 137 -11.78 4.11 7.05
CA ILE A 137 -11.82 5.02 5.91
C ILE A 137 -13.00 5.97 6.09
N LYS A 138 -14.24 5.48 6.18
CA LYS A 138 -15.42 6.35 6.31
C LYS A 138 -15.39 7.28 7.53
N SER A 139 -14.78 6.86 8.63
CA SER A 139 -14.70 7.63 9.87
C SER A 139 -13.64 8.74 9.86
N TYR A 140 -12.63 8.67 8.97
CA TYR A 140 -11.59 9.70 8.93
C TYR A 140 -12.07 10.95 8.19
N ILE A 141 -12.28 12.05 8.90
CA ILE A 141 -12.92 13.27 8.35
C ILE A 141 -11.99 14.15 7.51
N GLN A 142 -10.67 13.94 7.58
CA GLN A 142 -9.66 14.77 6.90
C GLN A 142 -9.07 14.09 5.65
N GLN A 143 -9.84 13.19 5.02
CA GLN A 143 -9.38 12.47 3.85
C GLN A 143 -9.13 13.39 2.65
N SER A 144 -8.06 13.08 1.93
CA SER A 144 -7.84 13.65 0.61
C SER A 144 -8.84 13.10 -0.39
N LEU A 145 -9.41 14.00 -1.18
CA LEU A 145 -10.38 13.66 -2.21
C LEU A 145 -9.73 12.84 -3.33
N ASN A 146 -10.49 11.91 -3.89
CA ASN A 146 -10.10 11.09 -5.04
C ASN A 146 -8.88 10.19 -4.77
N CYS A 147 -8.77 9.65 -3.56
CA CYS A 147 -7.76 8.66 -3.21
C CYS A 147 -8.30 7.22 -3.31
N VAL A 148 -7.39 6.29 -3.55
CA VAL A 148 -7.63 4.85 -3.59
C VAL A 148 -6.85 4.20 -2.46
N TYR A 149 -7.55 3.44 -1.62
CA TYR A 149 -6.94 2.47 -0.73
C TYR A 149 -6.97 1.10 -1.41
N MET A 150 -5.79 0.51 -1.57
CA MET A 150 -5.61 -0.87 -1.99
C MET A 150 -5.17 -1.66 -0.75
N ILE A 151 -5.92 -2.69 -0.40
CA ILE A 151 -5.59 -3.59 0.71
C ILE A 151 -5.21 -4.94 0.10
N ALA A 152 -3.96 -5.35 0.29
CA ALA A 152 -3.45 -6.64 -0.11
C ALA A 152 -3.31 -7.53 1.13
N VAL A 153 -4.13 -8.57 1.20
CA VAL A 153 -4.22 -9.45 2.37
C VAL A 153 -3.70 -10.84 2.00
N LEU A 154 -2.59 -11.25 2.61
CA LEU A 154 -2.06 -12.60 2.51
C LEU A 154 -2.86 -13.53 3.45
N LYS A 155 -3.49 -14.55 2.87
CA LYS A 155 -4.25 -15.55 3.62
C LYS A 155 -3.36 -16.73 3.98
N ASP A 156 -2.56 -16.58 5.03
CA ASP A 156 -1.60 -17.60 5.49
C ASP A 156 -0.73 -18.13 4.34
N PHE A 157 -1.07 -19.31 3.78
CA PHE A 157 -0.38 -19.94 2.65
C PHE A 157 -1.05 -19.87 1.26
N ASP A 158 -1.98 -18.94 1.04
CA ASP A 158 -2.62 -18.69 -0.27
C ASP A 158 -2.19 -17.37 -0.95
N GLU A 159 -2.63 -17.18 -2.21
CA GLU A 159 -2.45 -15.92 -2.94
C GLU A 159 -3.05 -14.70 -2.19
N PHE A 160 -2.56 -13.51 -2.50
CA PHE A 160 -3.10 -12.28 -1.92
C PHE A 160 -4.56 -12.06 -2.37
N GLU A 161 -5.42 -11.70 -1.43
CA GLU A 161 -6.70 -11.07 -1.73
C GLU A 161 -6.52 -9.55 -1.82
N PHE A 162 -7.09 -8.96 -2.87
CA PHE A 162 -7.06 -7.51 -3.06
C PHE A 162 -8.45 -6.91 -2.83
N LYS A 163 -8.51 -5.89 -1.97
CA LYS A 163 -9.71 -5.07 -1.74
C LYS A 163 -9.41 -3.62 -2.09
N TYR A 164 -10.37 -2.98 -2.74
CA TYR A 164 -10.24 -1.60 -3.17
C TYR A 164 -11.30 -0.74 -2.50
N TYR A 165 -10.89 0.44 -2.04
CA TYR A 165 -11.80 1.44 -1.52
C TYR A 165 -11.47 2.78 -2.16
N TYR A 166 -12.37 3.27 -2.99
CA TYR A 166 -12.29 4.61 -3.55
C TYR A 166 -13.01 5.60 -2.64
N TYR A 167 -12.34 6.68 -2.24
CA TYR A 167 -12.98 7.78 -1.49
C TYR A 167 -13.21 8.98 -2.41
N ASN A 168 -14.48 9.28 -2.70
CA ASN A 168 -14.87 10.38 -3.57
C ASN A 168 -15.35 11.61 -2.77
N ALA A 169 -15.60 12.72 -3.47
CA ALA A 169 -16.09 13.98 -2.87
C ALA A 169 -17.44 13.86 -2.14
N ASN A 170 -18.19 12.76 -2.33
CA ASN A 170 -19.45 12.50 -1.64
C ASN A 170 -19.25 11.63 -0.38
N GLY A 171 -18.01 11.26 -0.04
CA GLY A 171 -17.69 10.38 1.07
C GLY A 171 -18.12 8.92 0.84
N GLU A 172 -18.37 8.54 -0.40
CA GLU A 172 -18.76 7.18 -0.76
C GLU A 172 -17.52 6.32 -0.89
N THR A 173 -17.61 5.10 -0.35
CA THR A 173 -16.60 4.06 -0.52
C THR A 173 -17.09 3.05 -1.56
N ILE A 174 -16.45 3.03 -2.73
CA ILE A 174 -16.81 2.10 -3.80
C ILE A 174 -15.76 0.99 -3.86
N ASN A 175 -16.21 -0.27 -3.83
CA ASN A 175 -15.35 -1.41 -4.09
C ASN A 175 -15.10 -1.50 -5.60
N MET A 176 -13.85 -1.28 -6.02
CA MET A 176 -13.45 -1.42 -7.42
C MET A 176 -13.13 -2.90 -7.69
N LYS A 177 -13.82 -3.49 -8.67
CA LYS A 177 -13.49 -4.80 -9.22
C LYS A 177 -12.53 -4.66 -10.39
#